data_AF-A0A8H4VLN3-F1
#
_entry.id   AF-A0A8H4VLN3-F1
#
_cell.length_a   1.000
_cell.length_b   1.000
_cell.length_c   1.000
_cell.angle_alpha   90.00
_cell.angle_beta   90.00
_cell.angle_gamma   90.00
#
_symmetry.space_group_name_H-M   'P 1'
#
loop_
_entity.id
_entity.type
_entity.pdbx_description
1 polymer ?
#
loop_
_entity_poly.entity_id
_entity_poly.type
_entity_poly.pdbx_seq_one_letter_code
_entity_poly.pdbx_strand_id
1 'polypeptide(L)'
;MHAAISAKVCYFVEVFSPTVVGLARGYHFKNQEARKKALEQEIEQLQARLGEGVDAEKIVKRHIALLHKYNEAKDAAQILIGRLASIKQTTIRQIHEDYGLTDDD
;
A
#
# COMPACT_ATOMS: atom_id res chain seq x y z
N MET A 1 -55.15 -21.15 32.15
CA MET A 1 -54.09 -22.03 31.58
C MET A 1 -53.18 -21.25 30.62
N HIS A 2 -52.62 -20.09 31.03
CA HIS A 2 -51.80 -19.24 30.14
C HIS A 2 -50.41 -18.88 30.72
N ALA A 3 -50.06 -19.40 31.91
CA ALA A 3 -48.80 -19.05 32.59
C ALA A 3 -47.66 -20.06 32.39
N ALA A 4 -47.94 -21.26 31.85
CA ALA A 4 -46.94 -22.34 31.77
C ALA A 4 -46.10 -22.34 30.47
N ILE A 5 -46.49 -21.58 29.44
CA ILE A 5 -45.78 -21.56 28.15
C ILE A 5 -44.66 -20.51 28.14
N SER A 6 -44.77 -19.45 28.94
CA SER A 6 -43.78 -18.35 28.98
C SER A 6 -42.46 -18.73 29.66
N ALA A 7 -42.47 -19.68 30.61
CA ALA A 7 -41.26 -20.11 31.31
C ALA A 7 -40.35 -21.01 30.45
N LYS A 8 -40.91 -21.77 29.50
CA LYS A 8 -40.12 -22.67 28.62
C LYS A 8 -39.36 -21.93 27.51
N VAL A 9 -39.84 -20.76 27.10
CA VAL A 9 -39.17 -19.91 26.10
C VAL A 9 -38.08 -19.05 26.74
N CYS A 10 -38.24 -18.66 28.02
CA CYS A 10 -37.21 -17.90 28.74
C CYS A 10 -35.96 -18.74 29.05
N TYR A 11 -36.13 -20.04 29.36
CA TYR A 11 -35.01 -20.94 29.66
C TYR A 11 -34.12 -21.31 28.46
N PHE A 12 -34.49 -20.92 27.23
CA PHE A 12 -33.71 -21.25 26.04
C PHE A 12 -32.66 -20.18 25.66
N VAL A 13 -32.73 -18.97 26.25
CA VAL A 13 -31.85 -17.85 25.86
C VAL A 13 -30.77 -17.54 26.92
N GLU A 14 -30.89 -18.04 28.15
CA GLU A 14 -29.92 -17.81 29.24
C GLU A 14 -28.82 -18.88 29.38
N VAL A 15 -28.58 -19.70 28.36
CA VAL A 15 -27.44 -20.64 28.32
C VAL A 15 -26.56 -20.39 27.10
N PHE A 16 -26.20 -19.13 26.85
CA PHE A 16 -25.00 -18.84 26.06
C PHE A 16 -23.78 -19.04 26.96
N SER A 17 -23.38 -20.30 27.09
CA SER A 17 -22.33 -20.79 27.98
C SER A 17 -21.02 -19.99 27.83
N PRO A 18 -20.32 -19.62 28.93
CA PRO A 18 -19.00 -18.95 28.86
C PRO A 18 -17.97 -19.75 28.02
N THR A 19 -18.21 -21.05 27.84
CA THR A 19 -17.44 -21.97 27.01
C THR A 19 -17.47 -21.61 25.51
N VAL A 20 -18.59 -21.16 24.94
CA VAL A 20 -18.67 -20.81 23.50
C VAL A 20 -17.98 -19.48 23.19
N VAL A 21 -18.07 -18.52 24.12
CA VAL A 21 -17.33 -17.24 24.03
C VAL A 21 -15.83 -17.48 24.20
N GLY A 22 -15.43 -18.37 25.12
CA GLY A 22 -14.03 -18.80 25.29
C GLY A 22 -13.46 -19.52 24.07
N LEU A 23 -14.24 -20.42 23.45
CA LEU A 23 -13.85 -21.11 22.21
C LEU A 23 -13.70 -20.14 21.03
N ALA A 24 -14.63 -19.20 20.86
CA ALA A 24 -14.54 -18.19 19.79
C ALA A 24 -13.33 -17.27 19.97
N ARG A 25 -12.99 -16.88 21.21
CA ARG A 25 -11.81 -16.09 21.53
C ARG A 25 -10.51 -16.86 21.26
N GLY A 26 -10.48 -18.15 21.62
CA GLY A 26 -9.36 -19.05 21.32
C GLY A 26 -9.18 -19.32 19.82
N TYR A 27 -10.27 -19.46 19.08
CA TYR A 27 -10.25 -19.61 17.61
C TYR A 27 -9.72 -18.34 16.93
N HIS A 28 -10.18 -17.16 17.37
CA HIS A 28 -9.68 -15.89 16.85
C HIS A 28 -8.20 -15.67 17.16
N PHE A 29 -7.70 -16.12 18.32
CA PHE A 29 -6.28 -16.05 18.67
C PHE A 29 -5.44 -16.99 17.80
N LYS A 30 -5.85 -18.27 17.66
CA LYS A 30 -5.18 -19.24 16.80
C LYS A 30 -5.13 -18.80 15.33
N ASN A 31 -6.22 -18.23 14.83
CA ASN A 31 -6.27 -17.74 13.45
C ASN A 31 -5.37 -16.51 13.24
N GLN A 32 -5.26 -15.65 14.26
CA GLN A 32 -4.31 -14.53 14.25
C GLN A 32 -2.85 -15.01 14.33
N GLU A 33 -2.54 -16.03 15.13
CA GLU A 33 -1.19 -16.60 15.20
C GLU A 33 -0.80 -17.28 13.88
N ALA A 34 -1.70 -18.06 13.28
CA ALA A 34 -1.47 -18.67 11.98
C ALA A 34 -1.23 -17.60 10.89
N ARG A 35 -2.02 -16.52 10.92
CA ARG A 35 -1.84 -15.39 10.00
C ARG A 35 -0.53 -14.63 10.23
N LYS A 36 -0.14 -14.40 11.49
CA LYS A 36 1.16 -13.79 11.82
C LYS A 36 2.32 -14.62 11.28
N LYS A 37 2.29 -15.93 11.51
CA LYS A 37 3.33 -16.85 11.04
C LYS A 37 3.42 -16.88 9.52
N ALA A 38 2.29 -16.85 8.80
CA ALA A 38 2.28 -16.75 7.36
C ALA A 38 2.90 -15.43 6.86
N LEU A 39 2.59 -14.31 7.52
CA LEU A 39 3.17 -13.00 7.19
C LEU A 39 4.67 -12.94 7.50
N GLU A 40 5.12 -13.54 8.59
CA GLU A 40 6.55 -13.65 8.94
C GLU A 40 7.33 -14.44 7.87
N GLN A 41 6.77 -15.56 7.39
CA GLN A 41 7.36 -16.34 6.30
C GLN A 41 7.44 -15.56 4.99
N GLU A 42 6.41 -14.77 4.68
CA GLU A 42 6.40 -13.93 3.49
C GLU A 42 7.45 -12.81 3.59
N ILE A 43 7.61 -12.21 4.77
CA ILE A 43 8.66 -11.21 5.04
C ILE A 43 10.05 -11.82 4.85
N GLU A 44 10.32 -13.02 5.39
CA GLU A 44 11.60 -13.71 5.22
C GLU A 44 11.90 -14.00 3.73
N GLN A 45 10.91 -14.46 2.97
CA GLN A 45 11.07 -14.70 1.53
C GLN A 45 11.36 -13.40 0.76
N LEU A 46 10.67 -12.32 1.09
CA LEU A 46 10.88 -11.01 0.47
C LEU A 46 12.25 -10.43 0.83
N GLN A 47 12.70 -10.59 2.07
CA GLN A 47 14.03 -10.18 2.52
C GLN A 47 15.13 -10.98 1.81
N ALA A 48 14.95 -12.31 1.68
CA ALA A 48 15.89 -13.16 0.95
C ALA A 48 15.99 -12.76 -0.54
N ARG A 49 14.89 -12.36 -1.17
CA ARG A 49 14.87 -11.85 -2.56
C ARG A 49 15.57 -10.50 -2.72
N LEU A 50 15.58 -9.66 -1.67
CA LEU A 50 16.24 -8.35 -1.70
C LEU A 50 17.78 -8.46 -1.58
N GLY A 51 18.29 -9.53 -0.99
CA GLY A 51 19.71 -9.74 -0.71
C GLY A 51 20.10 -9.38 0.73
N GLU A 52 21.11 -10.07 1.26
CA GLU A 52 21.57 -9.87 2.63
C GLU A 52 22.10 -8.45 2.87
N GLY A 53 21.67 -7.82 3.96
CA GLY A 53 22.11 -6.47 4.35
C GLY A 53 21.47 -5.32 3.57
N VAL A 54 20.50 -5.61 2.69
CA VAL A 54 19.80 -4.60 1.91
C VAL A 54 18.54 -4.11 2.64
N ASP A 55 18.57 -2.84 3.02
CA ASP A 55 17.43 -2.16 3.63
C ASP A 55 16.43 -1.70 2.56
N ALA A 56 15.31 -2.43 2.45
CA ALA A 56 14.22 -2.14 1.52
C ALA A 56 13.75 -0.69 1.60
N GLU A 57 13.62 -0.18 2.82
CA GLU A 57 13.08 1.15 3.07
C GLU A 57 14.04 2.22 2.56
N LYS A 58 15.35 2.03 2.75
CA LYS A 58 16.37 2.93 2.19
C LYS A 58 16.37 2.92 0.67
N ILE A 59 16.22 1.77 0.03
CA ILE A 59 16.16 1.67 -1.43
C ILE A 59 14.95 2.45 -1.96
N VAL A 60 13.77 2.20 -1.38
CA VAL A 60 12.52 2.86 -1.81
C VAL A 60 12.62 4.36 -1.59
N LYS A 61 13.07 4.80 -0.40
CA LYS A 61 13.28 6.24 -0.11
C LYS A 61 14.24 6.89 -1.09
N ARG A 62 15.35 6.23 -1.43
CA ARG A 62 16.31 6.73 -2.41
C ARG A 62 15.67 6.88 -3.79
N HIS A 63 14.91 5.88 -4.26
CA HIS A 63 14.25 5.95 -5.56
C HIS A 63 13.17 7.02 -5.61
N ILE A 64 12.38 7.17 -4.56
CA ILE A 64 11.39 8.25 -4.43
C ILE A 64 12.09 9.62 -4.53
N ALA A 65 13.19 9.81 -3.81
CA ALA A 65 13.96 11.06 -3.85
C ALA A 65 14.54 11.35 -5.25
N LEU A 66 15.04 10.33 -5.94
CA LEU A 66 15.55 10.48 -7.31
C LEU A 66 14.44 10.84 -8.29
N LEU A 67 13.27 10.21 -8.18
CA LEU A 67 12.11 10.53 -9.02
C LEU A 67 11.63 11.97 -8.81
N HIS A 68 11.53 12.43 -7.56
CA HIS A 68 11.18 13.83 -7.28
C HIS A 68 12.19 14.79 -7.90
N LYS A 69 13.49 14.53 -7.72
CA LYS A 69 14.54 15.37 -8.28
C LYS A 69 14.51 15.40 -9.82
N TYR A 70 14.27 14.26 -10.46
CA TYR A 70 14.12 14.18 -11.91
C TYR A 70 12.91 15.00 -12.37
N ASN A 71 11.74 14.82 -11.73
CA ASN A 71 10.53 15.55 -12.08
C ASN A 71 10.70 17.06 -11.89
N GLU A 72 11.29 17.51 -10.78
CA GLU A 72 11.57 18.94 -10.55
C GLU A 72 12.47 19.53 -11.65
N ALA A 73 13.53 18.81 -12.04
CA ALA A 73 14.41 19.24 -13.13
C ALA A 73 13.68 19.28 -14.48
N LYS A 74 12.86 18.26 -14.77
CA LYS A 74 12.04 18.18 -15.98
C LYS A 74 11.04 19.32 -16.05
N ASP A 75 10.33 19.60 -14.97
CA ASP A 75 9.34 20.68 -14.90
C ASP A 75 10.00 22.05 -15.08
N ALA A 76 11.14 22.28 -14.42
CA ALA A 76 11.91 23.51 -14.60
C ALA A 76 12.38 23.67 -16.05
N ALA A 77 12.88 22.60 -16.68
CA ALA A 77 13.28 22.61 -18.09
C ALA A 77 12.09 22.91 -19.00
N GLN A 78 10.92 22.32 -18.76
CA GLN A 78 9.72 22.54 -19.56
C GLN A 78 9.24 24.00 -19.49
N ILE A 79 9.34 24.64 -18.32
CA ILE A 79 9.05 26.08 -18.16
C ILE A 79 10.01 26.92 -19.01
N LEU A 80 11.31 26.61 -18.97
CA LEU A 80 12.32 27.30 -19.77
C LEU A 80 12.08 27.13 -21.27
N ILE A 81 11.73 25.92 -21.71
CA ILE A 81 11.38 25.62 -23.09
C ILE A 81 10.15 26.41 -23.53
N GLY A 82 9.10 26.49 -22.70
CA GLY A 82 7.91 27.28 -23.01
C GLY A 82 8.24 28.77 -23.18
N ARG A 83 9.10 29.33 -22.34
CA ARG A 83 9.58 30.72 -22.48
C ARG A 83 10.43 30.90 -23.73
N LEU A 84 11.32 29.96 -24.03
CA LEU A 84 12.17 29.99 -25.21
C LEU A 84 11.36 29.93 -26.50
N ALA A 85 10.37 29.04 -26.58
CA ALA A 85 9.42 28.94 -27.67
C ALA A 85 8.67 30.27 -27.89
N SER A 86 8.22 30.90 -26.79
CA SER A 86 7.55 32.21 -26.83
C SER A 86 8.44 33.31 -27.40
N ILE A 87 9.71 33.37 -26.99
CA ILE A 87 10.68 34.38 -27.47
C ILE A 87 11.01 34.14 -28.95
N LYS A 88 11.18 32.88 -29.36
CA LYS A 88 11.49 32.49 -30.74
C LYS A 88 10.26 32.49 -31.66
N GLN A 89 9.07 32.81 -31.14
CA GLN A 89 7.78 32.73 -31.86
C GLN A 89 7.58 31.39 -32.57
N THR A 90 8.01 30.31 -31.92
CA THR A 90 7.91 28.95 -32.44
C THR A 90 7.14 28.06 -31.47
N THR A 91 6.88 26.83 -31.86
CA THR A 91 6.17 25.86 -31.02
C THR A 91 7.14 25.13 -30.08
N ILE A 92 6.64 24.68 -28.94
CA ILE A 92 7.41 23.84 -28.00
C ILE A 92 7.94 22.58 -28.70
N ARG A 93 7.14 21.99 -29.58
CA ARG A 93 7.52 20.81 -30.37
C ARG A 93 8.76 21.08 -31.23
N GLN A 94 8.80 22.23 -31.89
CA GLN A 94 9.91 22.60 -32.75
C GLN A 94 11.19 22.88 -31.93
N ILE A 95 11.05 23.43 -30.72
CA ILE A 95 12.18 23.50 -29.77
C ILE A 95 12.62 22.10 -29.34
N HIS A 96 11.72 21.16 -29.07
CA HIS A 96 12.11 19.79 -28.74
C HIS A 96 12.89 19.14 -29.89
N GLU A 97 12.44 19.31 -31.13
CA GLU A 97 13.14 18.82 -32.33
C GLU A 97 14.51 19.50 -32.52
N ASP A 98 14.60 20.82 -32.37
CA ASP A 98 15.85 21.60 -32.51
C ASP A 98 16.92 21.20 -31.49
N TYR A 99 16.51 20.82 -30.27
CA TYR A 99 17.41 20.45 -29.18
C TYR A 99 17.55 18.93 -29.00
N GLY A 100 16.95 18.11 -29.87
CA GLY A 100 17.04 16.65 -29.81
C GLY A 100 16.36 16.03 -28.58
N LEU A 101 15.34 16.70 -28.03
CA LEU A 101 14.54 16.22 -26.90
C LEU A 101 13.40 15.32 -27.41
N THR A 102 13.75 14.13 -27.88
CA THR A 102 12.78 13.10 -28.32
C THR A 102 12.21 12.34 -27.13
N ASP A 103 11.00 11.79 -27.27
CA ASP A 103 10.26 11.06 -26.21
C ASP A 103 10.92 9.72 -25.78
N ASP A 104 12.11 9.42 -26.26
CA ASP A 104 12.79 8.11 -26.10
C ASP A 104 13.63 7.98 -24.81
N ASP A 105 13.67 9.01 -23.94
CA ASP A 105 14.38 9.04 -22.64
C ASP A 105 13.45 9.30 -21.44
#